data_AF-A0A3M5VY29-F1
#
_entry.id   AF-A0A3M5VY29-F1
#
_cell.length_a   1.000
_cell.length_b   1.000
_cell.length_c   1.000
_cell.angle_alpha   90.00
_cell.angle_beta   90.00
_cell.angle_gamma   90.00
#
_symmetry.space_group_name_H-M   'P 1'
#
loop_
_entity.id
_entity.type
_entity.pdbx_description
1 polymer ?
#
loop_
_entity_poly.entity_id
_entity_poly.type
_entity_poly.pdbx_seq_one_letter_code
_entity_poly.pdbx_strand_id
1 'polypeptide(L)'
;MENGEARPVLEVATRANYHAELADDPERCDYFVPVHWLQSVPVNQAVREIGMFGNQNTVCRPTTPKWRWTIERLKQRFPRFDYVAATDIASVTGN
;
A
#
# COMPACT_ATOMS: atom_id res chain seq x y z
N MET A 1 -19.61 -0.89 15.28
CA MET A 1 -18.36 -0.14 15.04
C MET A 1 -18.04 0.51 16.37
N GLU A 2 -17.01 0.02 17.06
CA GLU A 2 -16.59 0.52 18.36
C GLU A 2 -16.04 1.95 18.24
N ASN A 3 -16.22 2.75 19.30
CA ASN A 3 -15.93 4.17 19.41
C ASN A 3 -14.42 4.46 19.32
N GLY A 4 -13.85 4.39 18.12
CA GLY A 4 -12.44 4.76 17.89
C GLY A 4 -12.25 6.27 17.96
N GLU A 5 -11.28 6.73 18.75
CA GLU A 5 -10.81 8.12 18.79
C GLU A 5 -9.63 8.30 17.82
N ALA A 6 -9.62 9.41 17.08
CA ALA A 6 -8.52 9.74 16.18
C ALA A 6 -7.29 10.15 17.00
N ARG A 7 -6.15 9.48 16.78
CA ARG A 7 -4.88 9.79 17.43
C ARG A 7 -3.73 9.88 16.42
N PRO A 8 -2.73 10.75 16.66
CA PRO A 8 -1.52 10.78 15.85
C PRO A 8 -0.82 9.42 15.85
N VAL A 9 -0.32 8.99 14.69
CA VAL A 9 0.33 7.69 14.52
C VAL A 9 1.53 7.52 15.44
N LEU A 10 2.30 8.59 15.67
CA LEU A 10 3.48 8.58 16.54
C LEU A 10 3.14 8.34 18.03
N GLU A 11 1.90 8.56 18.46
CA GLU A 11 1.46 8.25 19.82
C GLU A 11 1.09 6.77 20.01
N VAL A 12 0.70 6.09 18.93
CA VAL A 12 0.15 4.73 18.98
C VAL A 12 1.12 3.68 18.43
N ALA A 13 2.02 4.07 17.51
CA ALA A 13 3.03 3.20 16.93
C ALA A 13 4.26 3.14 17.85
N THR A 14 4.21 2.31 18.89
CA THR A 14 5.25 2.25 19.93
C THR A 14 6.34 1.21 19.70
N ARG A 15 6.31 0.49 18.56
CA ARG A 15 7.24 -0.62 18.27
C ARG A 15 8.58 -0.18 17.69
N ALA A 16 8.72 1.08 17.31
CA ALA A 16 9.95 1.70 16.82
C ALA A 16 9.87 3.23 17.01
N ASN A 17 10.94 3.94 16.71
CA ASN A 17 10.98 5.39 16.85
C ASN A 17 10.45 6.15 15.63
N TYR A 18 10.38 5.52 14.45
CA TYR A 18 9.84 6.10 13.20
C TYR A 18 10.36 7.52 12.88
N HIS A 19 11.65 7.77 13.18
CA HIS A 19 12.28 9.09 13.08
C HIS A 19 11.43 10.23 13.65
N ALA A 20 10.77 10.00 14.80
CA ALA A 20 9.89 10.98 15.43
C ALA A 20 10.62 12.32 15.70
N GLU A 21 11.93 12.28 15.92
CA GLU A 21 12.79 13.46 16.06
C GLU A 21 12.93 14.30 14.78
N LEU A 22 12.56 13.76 13.62
CA LEU A 22 12.58 14.42 12.31
C LEU A 22 11.17 14.75 11.81
N ALA A 23 10.12 14.61 12.64
CA ALA A 23 8.73 14.80 12.21
C ALA A 23 8.44 16.18 11.60
N ASP A 24 9.15 17.22 12.07
CA ASP A 24 9.02 18.60 11.60
C ASP A 24 9.93 18.94 10.41
N ASP A 25 10.69 17.98 9.88
CA ASP A 25 11.57 18.13 8.71
C ASP A 25 10.97 17.41 7.48
N PRO A 26 10.32 18.15 6.55
CA PRO A 26 9.63 17.53 5.41
C PRO A 26 10.52 16.72 4.47
N GLU A 27 11.83 16.97 4.46
CA GLU A 27 12.78 16.24 3.60
C GLU A 27 13.27 14.94 4.25
N ARG A 28 13.12 14.82 5.58
CA ARG A 28 13.71 13.72 6.37
C ARG A 28 12.71 12.94 7.21
N CYS A 29 11.46 13.40 7.31
CA CYS A 29 10.42 12.72 8.06
C CYS A 29 9.94 11.42 7.38
N ASP A 30 9.38 10.52 8.18
CA ASP A 30 8.72 9.32 7.68
C ASP A 30 7.28 9.66 7.24
N TYR A 31 6.91 9.21 6.04
CA TYR A 31 5.55 9.37 5.52
C TYR A 31 4.73 8.09 5.72
N PHE A 32 3.58 8.23 6.36
CA PHE A 32 2.60 7.15 6.49
C PHE A 32 1.59 7.25 5.35
N VAL A 33 1.63 6.29 4.43
CA VAL A 33 0.71 6.22 3.30
C VAL A 33 -0.39 5.20 3.62
N PRO A 34 -1.66 5.60 3.74
CA PRO A 34 -2.75 4.66 3.94
C PRO A 34 -2.90 3.77 2.70
N VAL A 35 -3.14 2.48 2.92
CA VAL A 35 -3.40 1.51 1.85
C VAL A 35 -4.84 1.02 1.96
N HIS A 36 -5.59 1.18 0.87
CA HIS A 36 -6.90 0.58 0.71
C HIS A 36 -6.81 -0.66 -0.17
N TRP A 37 -7.24 -1.81 0.35
CA TRP A 37 -7.21 -3.07 -0.39
C TRP A 37 -8.41 -3.15 -1.35
N LEU A 38 -8.18 -2.99 -2.65
CA LEU A 38 -9.22 -3.10 -3.69
C LEU A 38 -9.79 -4.52 -3.83
N GLN A 39 -8.95 -5.52 -3.58
CA GLN A 39 -9.32 -6.93 -3.66
C GLN A 39 -8.41 -7.79 -2.78
N SER A 40 -9.01 -8.70 -2.02
CA SER A 40 -8.33 -9.74 -1.26
C SER A 40 -8.85 -11.11 -1.66
N VAL A 41 -8.01 -12.15 -1.58
CA VAL A 41 -8.40 -13.55 -1.84
C VAL A 41 -8.01 -14.44 -0.66
N PRO A 42 -8.70 -15.56 -0.42
CA PRO A 42 -8.29 -16.53 0.58
C PRO A 42 -6.88 -17.09 0.31
N VAL A 43 -6.19 -17.57 1.34
CA VAL A 43 -4.80 -18.05 1.25
C VAL A 43 -4.64 -19.20 0.23
N ASN A 44 -5.64 -20.08 0.10
CA ASN A 44 -5.60 -21.17 -0.88
C ASN A 44 -5.70 -20.69 -2.35
N GLN A 45 -6.00 -19.41 -2.57
CA GLN A 45 -6.00 -18.73 -3.87
C GLN A 45 -4.80 -17.78 -4.03
N ALA A 46 -3.84 -17.80 -3.09
CA ALA A 46 -2.63 -17.01 -3.19
C ALA A 46 -1.87 -17.36 -4.48
N VAL A 47 -1.39 -16.32 -5.16
CA VAL A 47 -0.75 -16.46 -6.47
C VAL A 47 0.76 -16.57 -6.28
N ARG A 48 1.35 -17.68 -6.74
CA ARG A 48 2.80 -17.87 -6.78
C ARG A 48 3.17 -18.71 -8.00
N GLU A 49 3.96 -18.13 -8.88
CA GLU A 49 4.37 -18.76 -10.15
C GLU A 49 5.89 -18.60 -10.33
N ILE A 50 6.52 -19.55 -11.04
CA ILE A 50 7.96 -19.50 -11.31
C ILE A 50 8.27 -18.24 -12.12
N GLY A 51 9.32 -17.52 -11.72
CA GLY A 51 9.72 -16.27 -12.38
C GLY A 51 9.00 -15.02 -11.87
N MET A 52 8.08 -15.14 -10.91
CA MET A 52 7.49 -13.98 -10.25
C MET A 52 8.56 -13.23 -9.46
N PHE A 53 8.37 -11.91 -9.35
CA PHE A 53 9.20 -11.07 -8.52
C PHE A 53 9.12 -11.52 -7.05
N GLY A 54 10.28 -11.80 -6.46
CA GLY A 54 10.45 -12.09 -5.05
C GLY A 54 11.46 -11.14 -4.46
N ASN A 55 10.99 -10.13 -3.73
CA ASN A 55 11.80 -9.27 -2.88
C ASN A 55 11.21 -9.30 -1.48
N GLN A 56 12.06 -9.16 -0.46
CA GLN A 56 11.63 -9.09 0.93
C GLN A 56 10.96 -7.75 1.27
N ASN A 57 11.17 -6.72 0.44
CA ASN A 57 10.51 -5.42 0.62
C ASN A 57 9.00 -5.53 0.33
N THR A 58 8.18 -4.98 1.24
CA THR A 58 6.70 -4.98 1.14
C THR A 58 6.18 -4.11 -0.02
N VAL A 59 6.91 -3.06 -0.39
CA VAL A 59 6.62 -2.20 -1.55
C VAL A 59 7.86 -2.14 -2.44
N CYS A 60 7.65 -2.22 -3.74
CA CYS A 60 8.71 -2.04 -4.72
C CYS A 60 8.22 -1.20 -5.88
N ARG A 61 9.12 -0.44 -6.51
CA ARG A 61 8.85 0.27 -7.77
C ARG A 61 9.59 -0.45 -8.88
N PRO A 62 8.93 -1.37 -9.60
CA PRO A 62 9.63 -2.15 -10.57
C PRO A 62 10.03 -1.32 -11.82
N THR A 63 11.32 -1.12 -12.08
CA THR A 63 11.84 -0.40 -13.27
C THR A 63 12.35 -1.32 -14.38
N THR A 64 12.70 -2.58 -14.09
CA THR A 64 13.23 -3.52 -15.09
C THR A 64 12.11 -4.19 -15.92
N PRO A 65 12.25 -4.33 -17.26
CA PRO A 65 11.23 -4.95 -18.12
C PRO A 65 10.79 -6.37 -17.71
N LYS A 66 11.72 -7.15 -17.13
CA LYS A 66 11.47 -8.50 -16.61
C LYS A 66 10.31 -8.55 -15.61
N TRP A 67 10.00 -7.43 -14.95
CA TRP A 67 8.98 -7.35 -13.91
C TRP A 67 7.56 -7.11 -14.44
N ARG A 68 7.42 -6.67 -15.70
CA ARG A 68 6.12 -6.53 -16.36
C ARG A 68 5.33 -7.83 -16.31
N TRP A 69 6.01 -8.97 -16.46
CA TRP A 69 5.36 -10.28 -16.39
C TRP A 69 4.64 -10.53 -15.05
N THR A 70 5.25 -10.18 -13.91
CA THR A 70 4.60 -10.37 -12.59
C THR A 70 3.33 -9.51 -12.48
N ILE A 71 3.42 -8.26 -12.93
CA ILE A 71 2.28 -7.31 -12.89
C ILE A 71 1.14 -7.81 -13.78
N GLU A 72 1.43 -8.23 -15.01
CA GLU A 72 0.39 -8.73 -15.93
C GLU A 72 -0.26 -10.03 -15.41
N ARG A 73 0.50 -10.92 -14.76
CA ARG A 73 -0.08 -12.10 -14.10
C ARG A 73 -0.97 -11.72 -12.92
N LEU A 74 -0.58 -10.73 -12.12
CA LEU A 74 -1.39 -10.26 -10.99
C LEU A 74 -2.69 -9.60 -11.48
N LYS A 75 -2.66 -8.76 -12.51
CA LYS A 75 -3.89 -8.14 -13.09
C LYS A 75 -4.93 -9.18 -13.55
N GLN A 76 -4.49 -10.31 -14.10
CA GLN A 76 -5.37 -11.41 -14.49
C GLN A 76 -6.06 -12.09 -13.29
N ARG A 77 -5.44 -12.06 -12.10
CA ARG A 77 -5.95 -12.68 -10.88
C ARG A 77 -6.73 -11.70 -9.99
N PHE A 78 -6.42 -10.42 -10.12
CA PHE A 78 -7.04 -9.32 -9.38
C PHE A 78 -7.69 -8.32 -10.34
N PRO A 79 -8.81 -8.66 -10.99
CA PRO A 79 -9.42 -7.84 -12.04
C PRO A 79 -9.95 -6.48 -11.54
N ARG A 80 -10.01 -6.22 -10.24
CA ARG A 80 -10.39 -4.92 -9.66
C ARG A 80 -9.20 -3.99 -9.43
N PHE A 81 -8.05 -4.25 -10.07
CA PHE A 81 -6.81 -3.51 -9.83
C PHE A 81 -6.89 -2.01 -10.19
N ASP A 82 -7.82 -1.64 -11.07
CA ASP A 82 -8.10 -0.27 -11.55
C ASP A 82 -9.45 0.26 -11.06
N TYR A 83 -10.08 -0.43 -10.11
CA TYR A 83 -11.33 0.04 -9.52
C TYR A 83 -11.10 1.36 -8.78
N VAL A 84 -11.78 2.40 -9.22
CA VAL A 84 -11.86 3.69 -8.52
C VAL A 84 -13.23 3.75 -7.85
N ALA A 85 -13.26 3.79 -6.53
CA ALA A 85 -14.50 4.00 -5.80
C ALA A 85 -15.02 5.42 -6.05
N ALA A 86 -16.34 5.61 -6.10
CA ALA A 86 -16.95 6.94 -6.27
C ALA A 86 -16.48 7.95 -5.21
N THR A 87 -16.10 7.47 -4.01
CA THR A 87 -15.57 8.26 -2.91
C THR A 87 -14.20 8.89 -3.20
N ASP A 88 -13.36 8.24 -4.01
CA ASP A 88 -12.00 8.71 -4.34
C ASP A 88 -12.02 9.85 -5.37
N ILE A 89 -13.09 9.94 -6.17
CA ILE A 89 -13.29 10.99 -7.18
C ILE A 89 -13.58 12.34 -6.50
N ALA A 90 -14.26 12.32 -5.34
CA ALA A 90 -14.59 13.51 -4.57
C ALA A 90 -13.36 14.13 -3.86
N SER A 91 -12.33 13.33 -3.53
CA SER A 91 -11.07 13.84 -2.96
C SER A 91 -10.15 14.49 -4.00
N VAL A 92 -10.34 14.22 -5.29
CA VAL A 92 -9.51 14.80 -6.37
C VAL A 92 -10.06 16.14 -6.87
N THR A 93 -11.36 16.38 -6.75
CA THR A 93 -12.02 17.62 -7.22
C THR A 93 -12.22 18.67 -6.12
N GLY A 94 -11.79 18.39 -4.89
CA GLY A 94 -11.83 19.33 -3.77
C GLY A 94 -10.45 19.93 -3.48
N ASN A 95 -10.01 20.88 -4.30
CA ASN A 95 -9.06 21.93 -3.91
C ASN A 95 -9.29 23.19 -4.76
#